data_AF-A0A9D4ZBH3-F1
#
_entry.id   AF-A0A9D4ZBH3-F1
#
_cell.length_a   1.000
_cell.length_b   1.000
_cell.length_c   1.000
_cell.angle_alpha   90.00
_cell.angle_beta   90.00
_cell.angle_gamma   90.00
#
_symmetry.space_group_name_H-M   'P 1'
#
loop_
_entity.id
_entity.type
_entity.pdbx_description
1 polymer ?
#
loop_
_entity_poly.entity_id
_entity_poly.type
_entity_poly.pdbx_seq_one_letter_code
_entity_poly.pdbx_strand_id
1 'polypeptide(L)'
;MHPPLTLHKHPACAEIIQEFVKCHEDHPISKFFGECTTLKIKLDKCFRLEKEVKRKANFEQSKKMQERLKAQRAARRAMEETSRPEEN
;
A
#
# COMPACT_ATOMS: atom_id res chain seq x y z
N MET A 1 9.88 -8.01 13.80
CA MET A 1 10.32 -7.34 12.56
C MET A 1 9.30 -6.26 12.20
N HIS A 2 9.64 -4.97 12.33
CA HIS A 2 8.83 -3.87 11.75
C HIS A 2 9.51 -3.40 10.45
N PRO A 3 8.76 -3.02 9.40
CA PRO A 3 9.33 -2.40 8.21
C PRO A 3 10.02 -1.07 8.57
N PRO A 4 11.02 -0.63 7.80
CA PRO A 4 11.79 0.58 8.11
C PRO A 4 10.86 1.79 8.32
N LEU A 5 11.07 2.53 9.42
CA LEU A 5 10.26 3.67 9.87
C LEU A 5 10.52 4.92 9.04
N THR A 6 10.44 4.79 7.72
CA THR A 6 10.58 5.93 6.82
C THR A 6 9.34 6.80 6.97
N LEU A 7 9.45 7.89 7.74
CA LEU A 7 8.36 8.81 8.08
C LEU A 7 7.58 9.27 6.85
N HIS A 8 8.28 9.52 5.74
CA HIS A 8 7.69 9.95 4.47
C HIS A 8 6.75 8.92 3.80
N LYS A 9 6.85 7.63 4.15
CA LYS A 9 5.99 6.58 3.56
C LYS A 9 4.69 6.34 4.33
N HIS A 10 4.60 6.87 5.55
CA HIS A 10 3.56 6.58 6.53
C HIS A 10 2.97 7.86 7.16
N PRO A 11 2.39 8.77 6.35
CA PRO A 11 1.89 10.06 6.86
C PRO A 11 0.81 9.89 7.93
N ALA A 12 -0.02 8.85 7.83
CA ALA A 12 -1.08 8.57 8.81
C ALA A 12 -0.56 8.05 10.16
N CYS A 13 0.69 7.56 10.23
CA CYS A 13 1.29 7.01 11.44
C CYS A 13 2.47 7.85 11.96
N ALA A 14 2.67 9.06 11.42
CA ALA A 14 3.83 9.89 11.69
C ALA A 14 4.00 10.23 13.18
N GLU A 15 2.89 10.53 13.87
CA GLU A 15 2.90 10.85 15.30
C GLU A 15 3.37 9.66 16.16
N ILE A 16 2.83 8.46 15.89
CA ILE A 16 3.20 7.23 16.62
C ILE A 16 4.67 6.85 16.34
N ILE A 17 5.16 7.10 15.12
CA ILE A 17 6.57 6.90 14.78
C ILE A 17 7.45 7.83 15.62
N GLN A 18 7.09 9.11 15.75
CA GLN A 18 7.86 10.07 16.56
C GLN A 18 7.90 9.66 18.03
N GLU A 19 6.76 9.25 18.61
CA GLU A 19 6.73 8.74 19.99
C GLU A 19 7.59 7.48 20.17
N PHE A 20 7.54 6.57 19.20
CA PHE A 20 8.34 5.35 19.22
C PHE A 20 9.85 5.63 19.10
N VAL A 21 10.24 6.58 18.24
CA VAL A 21 11.64 7.02 18.11
C VAL A 21 12.12 7.69 19.39
N LYS A 22 11.33 8.61 19.97
CA LYS A 22 11.65 9.23 21.27
C LYS A 22 11.85 8.18 22.36
N CYS A 23 10.95 7.19 22.47
CA CYS A 23 11.11 6.09 23.42
C CYS A 23 12.42 5.32 23.22
N HIS A 24 12.85 5.11 21.98
CA HIS A 24 14.12 4.45 21.67
C HIS A 24 15.36 5.32 21.96
N GLU A 25 15.24 6.65 21.83
CA GLU A 25 16.28 7.62 22.16
C GLU A 25 16.47 7.77 23.68
N ASP A 26 15.36 7.84 24.42
CA ASP A 26 15.35 7.96 25.88
C ASP A 26 15.80 6.67 26.58
N HIS A 27 15.54 5.51 25.95
CA HIS A 27 15.76 4.19 26.53
C HIS A 27 16.68 3.29 25.67
N PRO A 28 17.95 3.68 25.44
CA PRO A 28 18.85 2.98 24.51
C PRO A 28 19.23 1.57 24.97
N ILE A 29 19.21 1.31 26.28
CA ILE A 29 19.50 0.02 26.91
C ILE A 29 18.20 -0.76 27.15
N SER A 30 17.13 -0.08 27.58
CA SER A 30 15.85 -0.69 27.94
C SER A 30 14.96 -1.09 26.77
N LYS A 31 15.33 -0.73 25.53
CA LYS A 31 14.72 -1.24 24.30
C LYS A 31 14.64 -2.78 24.24
N PHE A 32 15.53 -3.48 24.93
CA PHE A 32 15.56 -4.94 25.02
C PHE A 32 14.67 -5.51 26.14
N PHE A 33 14.26 -4.69 27.12
CA PHE A 33 13.42 -5.08 28.24
C PHE A 33 11.92 -4.79 28.00
N GLY A 34 11.59 -4.19 26.86
CA GLY A 34 10.21 -4.07 26.40
C GLY A 34 9.47 -2.81 26.85
N GLU A 35 10.15 -1.80 27.37
CA GLU A 35 9.53 -0.52 27.76
C GLU A 35 8.75 0.15 26.60
N CYS A 36 9.28 0.06 25.37
CA CYS A 36 8.62 0.61 24.18
C CYS A 36 7.63 -0.36 23.49
N THR A 37 7.30 -1.51 24.10
CA THR A 37 6.44 -2.54 23.48
C THR A 37 5.02 -2.05 23.24
N THR A 38 4.47 -1.24 24.14
CA THR A 38 3.12 -0.68 23.97
C THR A 38 3.04 0.25 22.76
N LEU A 39 4.04 1.10 22.57
CA LEU A 39 4.14 1.99 21.40
C LEU A 39 4.35 1.19 20.11
N LYS A 40 5.19 0.15 20.15
CA LYS A 40 5.37 -0.79 19.04
C LYS A 40 4.05 -1.43 18.60
N ILE A 41 3.22 -1.89 19.54
CA ILE A 41 1.92 -2.51 19.22
C ILE A 41 0.98 -1.50 18.54
N LYS A 42 0.94 -0.25 19.02
CA LYS A 42 0.15 0.82 18.40
C LYS A 42 0.64 1.10 16.97
N LEU A 43 1.96 1.17 16.79
CA LEU A 43 2.59 1.40 15.50
C LEU A 43 2.26 0.29 14.49
N ASP A 44 2.39 -0.97 14.92
CA ASP A 44 2.07 -2.14 14.08
C ASP A 44 0.58 -2.15 13.68
N LYS A 45 -0.32 -1.74 14.57
CA LYS A 45 -1.76 -1.58 14.24
C LYS A 45 -1.97 -0.49 13.20
N CYS A 46 -1.31 0.67 13.36
CA CYS A 46 -1.41 1.76 12.41
C CYS A 46 -0.94 1.34 11.01
N PHE A 47 0.21 0.68 10.91
CA PHE A 47 0.73 0.18 9.63
C PHE A 47 -0.16 -0.86 8.96
N ARG A 48 -0.84 -1.70 9.75
CA ARG A 48 -1.82 -2.66 9.20
C ARG A 48 -3.01 -1.93 8.57
N LEU A 49 -3.58 -0.95 9.29
CA LEU A 49 -4.70 -0.16 8.78
C LEU A 49 -4.31 0.62 7.52
N GLU A 50 -3.15 1.28 7.52
CA GLU A 50 -2.68 2.01 6.36
C GLU A 50 -2.46 1.10 5.14
N LYS A 51 -1.89 -0.10 5.37
CA LYS A 51 -1.72 -1.11 4.33
C LYS A 51 -3.06 -1.60 3.79
N GLU A 52 -4.07 -1.77 4.64
CA GLU A 52 -5.42 -2.19 4.23
C GLU A 52 -6.11 -1.13 3.37
N VAL A 53 -6.03 0.15 3.76
CA VAL A 53 -6.55 1.27 2.98
C VAL A 53 -5.89 1.34 1.60
N LYS A 54 -4.55 1.30 1.56
CA LYS A 54 -3.79 1.30 0.30
C LYS A 54 -4.13 0.09 -0.56
N ARG A 55 -4.28 -1.11 0.03
CA ARG A 55 -4.67 -2.32 -0.70
C ARG A 55 -6.05 -2.19 -1.33
N LYS A 56 -7.02 -1.62 -0.60
CA LYS A 56 -8.39 -1.40 -1.12
C LYS A 56 -8.38 -0.40 -2.28
N ALA A 57 -7.70 0.73 -2.14
CA ALA A 57 -7.56 1.72 -3.21
C ALA A 57 -6.89 1.15 -4.46
N ASN A 58 -5.79 0.40 -4.29
CA ASN A 58 -5.10 -0.25 -5.40
C ASN A 58 -5.97 -1.32 -6.08
N PHE A 59 -6.77 -2.05 -5.32
CA PHE A 59 -7.69 -3.04 -5.86
C PHE A 59 -8.77 -2.39 -6.74
N GLU A 60 -9.38 -1.30 -6.27
CA GLU A 60 -10.38 -0.55 -7.05
C GLU A 60 -9.77 0.06 -8.33
N GLN A 61 -8.57 0.63 -8.24
CA GLN A 61 -7.86 1.16 -9.41
C GLN A 61 -7.50 0.05 -10.40
N SER A 62 -7.02 -1.09 -9.91
CA SER A 62 -6.70 -2.26 -10.73
C SER A 62 -7.93 -2.76 -11.47
N LYS A 63 -9.08 -2.86 -10.80
CA LYS A 63 -10.35 -3.27 -11.44
C LYS A 63 -10.75 -2.34 -12.57
N LYS A 64 -10.74 -1.02 -12.33
CA LYS A 64 -11.05 0.00 -13.36
C LYS A 64 -10.09 -0.10 -14.55
N MET A 65 -8.79 -0.30 -14.29
CA MET A 65 -7.79 -0.46 -15.34
C MET A 65 -8.03 -1.73 -16.15
N GLN A 66 -8.33 -2.85 -15.50
CA GLN A 66 -8.64 -4.10 -16.19
C GLN A 66 -9.88 -3.99 -17.08
N GLU A 67 -10.96 -3.36 -16.59
CA GLU A 67 -12.17 -3.12 -17.38
C GLU A 67 -11.87 -2.26 -18.61
N ARG A 68 -11.10 -1.17 -18.44
CA ARG A 68 -10.66 -0.30 -19.55
C ARG A 68 -9.84 -1.06 -20.58
N LEU A 69 -8.88 -1.88 -20.15
CA LEU A 69 -8.05 -2.69 -21.05
C LEU A 69 -8.87 -3.74 -21.78
N LYS A 70 -9.84 -4.38 -21.12
CA LYS A 70 -10.74 -5.36 -21.74
C LYS A 70 -11.59 -4.71 -22.83
N ALA A 71 -12.16 -3.53 -22.57
CA ALA A 71 -12.93 -2.76 -23.54
C ALA A 71 -12.08 -2.37 -24.77
N GLN A 72 -10.86 -1.86 -24.55
CA GLN A 72 -9.94 -1.50 -25.64
C GLN A 72 -9.56 -2.72 -26.50
N ARG A 73 -9.30 -3.87 -25.87
CA ARG A 73 -8.99 -5.11 -26.59
C ARG A 73 -10.17 -5.61 -27.42
N ALA A 74 -11.39 -5.53 -26.89
CA ALA A 74 -12.59 -5.89 -27.64
C ALA A 74 -12.83 -4.96 -28.83
N ALA A 75 -12.70 -3.64 -28.62
CA ALA A 75 -12.82 -2.65 -29.70
C ALA A 75 -11.77 -2.87 -30.80
N ARG A 76 -10.52 -3.15 -30.42
CA ARG A 76 -9.44 -3.46 -31.38
C ARG A 76 -9.76 -4.70 -32.21
N ARG A 77 -10.27 -5.76 -31.58
CA ARG A 77 -10.68 -6.99 -32.29
C ARG A 77 -11.83 -6.75 -33.26
N ALA A 78 -12.84 -5.98 -32.85
CA ALA A 78 -13.97 -5.64 -33.73
C ALA A 78 -13.54 -4.80 -34.94
N MET A 79 -12.63 -3.83 -34.74
CA MET A 79 -12.03 -3.06 -35.84
C MET A 79 -11.23 -3.96 -36.80
N GLU A 80 -10.41 -4.86 -36.26
CA GLU A 80 -9.60 -5.80 -37.04
C GLU A 80 -10.48 -6.74 -37.88
N GLU A 81 -11.59 -7.22 -37.32
CA GLU A 81 -12.57 -8.06 -38.03
C GLU A 81 -13.32 -7.28 -39.12
N THR A 82 -13.70 -6.02 -38.86
CA THR A 82 -14.35 -5.16 -39.87
C THR A 82 -13.39 -4.79 -41.01
N SER A 83 -12.08 -4.74 -40.74
CA SER A 83 -11.05 -4.42 -41.74
C SER A 83 -10.55 -5.63 -42.54
N ARG A 84 -11.01 -6.85 -42.22
CA ARG A 84 -10.58 -8.05 -42.94
C ARG A 84 -11.22 -8.03 -44.35
N PRO A 85 -10.42 -7.95 -45.42
CA PRO A 85 -10.97 -8.04 -46.78
C PRO A 85 -11.59 -9.43 -46.97
N GLU A 86 -12.77 -9.50 -47.57
CA GLU A 86 -13.34 -10.75 -48.07
C GLU A 86 -12.40 -11.28 -49.18
N GLU A 87 -11.54 -12.25 -48.85
CA GLU A 87 -10.81 -13.02 -49.85
C GLU A 87 -11.81 -13.92 -50.60
N ASN A 88 -11.87 -13.73 -51.92
CA ASN A 88 -12.63 -14.52 -52.92
C ASN A 88 -11.89 -15.82 -53.23
#